data_AF-A0A957QIB3-F1
#
_entry.id   AF-A0A957QIB3-F1
#
_cell.length_a   1.000
_cell.length_b   1.000
_cell.length_c   1.000
_cell.angle_alpha   90.00
_cell.angle_beta   90.00
_cell.angle_gamma   90.00
#
_symmetry.space_group_name_H-M   'P 1'
#
loop_
_entity.id
_entity.type
_entity.pdbx_description
1 polymer ?
#
loop_
_entity_poly.entity_id
_entity_poly.type
_entity_poly.pdbx_seq_one_letter_code
_entity_poly.pdbx_strand_id
1 'polypeptide(L)'
;MLRLLWQELIFRRNSIIGWGLGLCFFPLVYVSIYPSFEAELANMQAILDLEIYKAMGITFATFEDWVASTIILFVPLVAAIYAVINATGTLAGEEADGRLEMLVVLPIPRWQIVTVKALALAISLLLILLIVGFVSMGVFWAIESQITTVISAWDILAALLAAYPLTLAMGMLSLFLASFCP
;
A
#
# COMPACT_ATOMS: atom_id res chain seq x y z
N MET A 1 -24.78 -8.23 -8.82
CA MET A 1 -23.46 -8.19 -8.14
C MET A 1 -22.43 -7.36 -8.90
N LEU A 2 -22.09 -7.70 -10.15
CA LEU A 2 -21.05 -6.97 -10.92
C LEU A 2 -21.30 -5.46 -11.08
N ARG A 3 -22.55 -5.05 -11.36
CA ARG A 3 -22.89 -3.62 -11.48
C ARG A 3 -22.69 -2.84 -10.17
N LEU A 4 -23.01 -3.45 -9.03
CA LEU A 4 -22.81 -2.84 -7.71
C LEU A 4 -21.31 -2.70 -7.42
N LEU A 5 -20.53 -3.75 -7.70
CA LEU A 5 -19.07 -3.72 -7.56
C LEU A 5 -18.44 -2.62 -8.42
N TRP A 6 -18.88 -2.50 -9.67
CA TRP A 6 -18.40 -1.47 -10.58
C TRP A 6 -18.71 -0.06 -10.08
N GLN A 7 -19.93 0.17 -9.57
CA GLN A 7 -20.31 1.45 -8.99
C GLN A 7 -19.49 1.79 -7.73
N GLU A 8 -19.25 0.82 -6.86
CA GLU A 8 -18.38 0.98 -5.68
C GLU A 8 -16.95 1.36 -6.08
N LEU A 9 -16.39 0.74 -7.12
CA LEU A 9 -15.05 1.09 -7.61
C LEU A 9 -15.01 2.48 -8.24
N ILE A 10 -16.05 2.88 -8.98
CA ILE A 10 -16.17 4.27 -9.49
C ILE A 10 -16.22 5.25 -8.33
N PHE A 11 -16.97 4.94 -7.28
CA PHE A 11 -17.07 5.80 -6.10
C PHE A 11 -15.71 5.96 -5.40
N ARG A 12 -14.93 4.88 -5.34
CA ARG A 12 -13.57 4.87 -4.74
C ARG A 12 -12.49 5.42 -5.65
N ARG A 13 -12.76 5.69 -6.92
CA ARG A 13 -11.76 6.06 -7.94
C ARG A 13 -10.85 7.21 -7.49
N ASN A 14 -11.44 8.28 -6.94
CA ASN A 14 -10.65 9.44 -6.51
C ASN A 14 -9.73 9.09 -5.33
N SER A 15 -10.19 8.22 -4.42
CA SER A 15 -9.38 7.69 -3.33
C SER A 15 -8.24 6.82 -3.87
N ILE A 16 -8.53 5.90 -4.80
CA ILE A 16 -7.51 5.05 -5.46
C ILE A 16 -6.44 5.90 -6.16
N ILE A 17 -6.84 6.92 -6.93
CA ILE A 17 -5.91 7.79 -7.65
C ILE A 17 -5.11 8.64 -6.66
N GLY A 18 -5.76 9.27 -5.68
CA GLY A 18 -5.09 10.13 -4.70
C GLY A 18 -4.06 9.37 -3.87
N TRP A 19 -4.44 8.21 -3.32
CA TRP A 19 -3.53 7.37 -2.54
C TRP A 19 -2.48 6.67 -3.39
N GLY A 20 -2.83 6.21 -4.59
CA GLY A 20 -1.87 5.64 -5.54
C GLY A 20 -0.77 6.64 -5.90
N LEU A 21 -1.15 7.84 -6.33
CA LEU A 21 -0.18 8.90 -6.67
C LEU A 21 0.61 9.38 -5.46
N GLY A 22 -0.03 9.53 -4.29
CA GLY A 22 0.65 9.91 -3.06
C GLY A 22 1.71 8.90 -2.63
N LEU A 23 1.39 7.60 -2.71
CA LEU A 23 2.34 6.54 -2.37
C LEU A 23 3.46 6.39 -3.41
N CYS A 24 3.21 6.71 -4.69
CA CYS A 24 4.25 6.77 -5.72
C CYS A 24 5.35 7.80 -5.42
N PHE A 25 5.09 8.79 -4.57
CA PHE A 25 6.11 9.74 -4.13
C PHE A 25 7.29 9.04 -3.44
N PHE A 26 7.04 7.97 -2.68
CA PHE A 26 8.10 7.22 -1.98
C PHE A 26 9.15 6.65 -2.94
N PRO A 27 8.79 5.78 -3.91
CA PRO A 27 9.79 5.27 -4.83
C PRO A 27 10.39 6.36 -5.71
N LEU A 28 9.60 7.38 -6.11
CA LEU A 28 10.13 8.50 -6.89
C LEU A 28 11.25 9.24 -6.17
N VAL A 29 11.17 9.42 -4.85
CA VAL A 29 12.21 10.11 -4.08
C VAL A 29 13.30 9.13 -3.64
N TYR A 30 12.95 8.05 -2.96
CA TYR A 30 13.92 7.19 -2.30
C TYR A 30 14.69 6.28 -3.26
N VAL A 31 14.08 5.78 -4.34
CA VAL A 31 14.84 5.01 -5.34
C VAL A 31 15.74 5.96 -6.13
N SER A 32 15.20 7.07 -6.63
CA SER A 32 15.96 7.98 -7.52
C SER A 32 17.16 8.65 -6.85
N ILE A 33 17.08 8.91 -5.54
CA ILE A 33 18.14 9.61 -4.81
C ILE A 33 19.28 8.67 -4.38
N TYR A 34 19.08 7.35 -4.43
CA TYR A 34 20.06 6.37 -3.96
C TYR A 34 21.48 6.58 -4.51
N PRO A 35 21.72 6.79 -5.82
CA PRO A 35 23.07 6.97 -6.35
C PRO A 35 23.83 8.15 -5.73
N SER A 36 23.10 9.18 -5.27
CA SER A 36 23.70 10.34 -4.60
C SER A 36 24.11 10.05 -3.15
N PHE A 37 23.49 9.04 -2.53
CA PHE A 37 23.72 8.64 -1.15
C PHE A 37 24.63 7.42 -1.00
N GLU A 38 24.90 6.69 -2.09
CA GLU A 38 25.71 5.46 -2.06
C GLU A 38 27.07 5.65 -1.36
N ALA A 39 27.80 6.72 -1.71
CA ALA A 39 29.09 7.03 -1.08
C ALA A 39 28.97 7.42 0.39
N GLU A 40 27.90 8.12 0.77
CA GLU A 40 27.66 8.54 2.16
C GLU A 40 27.22 7.36 3.04
N LEU A 41 26.41 6.46 2.49
CA LEU A 41 25.97 5.22 3.12
C LEU A 41 27.14 4.30 3.45
N ALA A 42 28.11 4.19 2.55
CA ALA A 42 29.35 3.44 2.80
C ALA A 42 30.15 4.02 3.99
N ASN A 43 30.12 5.34 4.19
CA ASN A 43 30.75 5.99 5.34
C ASN A 43 29.94 5.84 6.64
N MET A 44 28.64 5.55 6.55
CA MET A 44 27.75 5.31 7.68
C MET A 44 27.74 3.85 8.18
N GLN A 45 28.54 2.96 7.59
CA GLN A 45 28.67 1.56 8.01
C GLN A 45 28.95 1.42 9.52
N ALA A 46 29.76 2.33 10.09
CA ALA A 46 30.12 2.34 11.51
C ALA A 46 28.92 2.61 12.44
N ILE A 47 27.89 3.33 11.97
CA ILE A 47 26.65 3.58 12.71
C ILE A 47 25.72 2.35 12.61
N LEU A 48 25.68 1.69 11.46
CA LEU A 48 24.92 0.46 11.24
C LEU A 48 25.45 -0.71 12.08
N ASP A 49 26.72 -0.66 12.48
CA ASP A 49 27.33 -1.67 13.33
C ASP A 49 26.89 -1.62 14.81
N LEU A 50 26.21 -0.54 15.23
CA LEU A 50 25.65 -0.43 16.57
C LEU A 50 24.58 -1.50 16.81
N GLU A 51 24.59 -2.10 18.00
CA GLU A 51 23.69 -3.22 18.34
C GLU A 51 22.20 -2.86 18.19
N ILE A 52 21.83 -1.60 18.41
CA ILE A 52 20.44 -1.17 18.30
C ILE A 52 19.90 -1.28 16.86
N TYR A 53 20.71 -0.93 15.85
CA TYR A 53 20.29 -1.01 14.44
C TYR A 53 20.28 -2.45 13.93
N LYS A 54 21.26 -3.26 14.37
CA LYS A 54 21.26 -4.72 14.13
C LYS A 54 20.04 -5.40 14.76
N ALA A 55 19.68 -5.04 15.98
CA ALA A 55 18.49 -5.58 16.66
C ALA A 55 17.18 -5.17 15.99
N MET A 56 17.12 -3.98 15.38
CA MET A 56 15.97 -3.52 14.59
C MET A 56 15.93 -4.08 13.16
N GLY A 57 16.97 -4.78 12.72
CA GLY A 57 17.09 -5.29 11.35
C GLY A 57 17.21 -4.19 10.29
N ILE A 58 17.59 -2.97 10.68
CA ILE A 58 17.74 -1.84 9.77
C ILE A 58 19.17 -1.85 9.23
N THR A 59 19.29 -2.09 7.93
CA THR A 59 20.54 -1.99 7.18
C THR A 59 20.31 -1.08 5.97
N PHE A 60 21.36 -0.35 5.58
CA PHE A 60 21.38 0.50 4.38
C PHE A 60 22.70 0.33 3.60
N ALA A 61 23.42 -0.77 3.83
CA ALA A 61 24.75 -0.98 3.27
C ALA A 61 24.71 -1.24 1.76
N THR A 62 23.62 -1.81 1.26
CA THR A 62 23.42 -2.08 -0.16
C THR A 62 22.11 -1.48 -0.66
N PHE A 63 21.92 -1.50 -1.97
CA PHE A 63 20.68 -1.03 -2.60
C PHE A 63 19.47 -1.84 -2.15
N GLU A 64 19.62 -3.16 -2.03
CA GLU A 64 18.57 -4.06 -1.56
C GLU A 64 18.10 -3.66 -0.16
N ASP A 65 19.06 -3.43 0.74
CA ASP A 65 18.81 -3.02 2.11
C ASP A 65 18.17 -1.63 2.18
N TRP A 66 18.59 -0.72 1.31
CA TRP A 66 17.98 0.60 1.17
C TRP A 66 16.50 0.51 0.74
N VAL A 67 16.19 -0.24 -0.31
CA VAL A 67 14.82 -0.43 -0.79
C VAL A 67 13.97 -1.17 0.24
N ALA A 68 14.54 -2.16 0.94
CA ALA A 68 13.91 -2.89 2.03
C ALA A 68 13.50 -1.94 3.17
N SER A 69 14.43 -1.12 3.63
CA SER A 69 14.26 -0.22 4.77
C SER A 69 13.46 1.05 4.46
N THR A 70 13.32 1.41 3.18
CA THR A 70 12.53 2.56 2.74
C THR A 70 11.17 2.14 2.19
N ILE A 71 11.11 1.71 0.95
CA ILE A 71 9.85 1.56 0.22
C ILE A 71 9.10 0.30 0.67
N ILE A 72 9.80 -0.82 0.87
CA ILE A 72 9.17 -2.08 1.30
C ILE A 72 8.67 -1.97 2.76
N LEU A 73 9.27 -1.10 3.58
CA LEU A 73 8.78 -0.83 4.93
C LEU A 73 7.62 0.20 4.94
N PHE A 74 7.82 1.37 4.34
CA PHE A 74 6.90 2.50 4.48
C PHE A 74 5.65 2.39 3.59
N VAL A 75 5.76 1.87 2.36
CA VAL A 75 4.58 1.78 1.48
C VAL A 75 3.50 0.86 2.08
N PRO A 76 3.82 -0.36 2.57
CA PRO A 76 2.83 -1.21 3.23
C PRO A 76 2.23 -0.58 4.49
N LEU A 77 3.05 0.13 5.28
CA LEU A 77 2.60 0.81 6.49
C LEU A 77 1.54 1.87 6.15
N VAL A 78 1.82 2.73 5.17
CA VAL A 78 0.88 3.78 4.76
C VAL A 78 -0.33 3.20 4.01
N ALA A 79 -0.14 2.14 3.22
CA ALA A 79 -1.24 1.41 2.59
C ALA A 79 -2.16 0.74 3.62
N ALA A 80 -1.63 0.28 4.77
CA ALA A 80 -2.44 -0.22 5.88
C ALA A 80 -3.29 0.90 6.51
N ILE A 81 -2.76 2.12 6.62
CA ILE A 81 -3.55 3.29 7.05
C ILE A 81 -4.72 3.54 6.09
N TYR A 82 -4.46 3.53 4.77
CA TYR A 82 -5.52 3.59 3.77
C TYR A 82 -6.56 2.49 3.97
N ALA A 83 -6.11 1.25 4.18
CA ALA A 83 -6.96 0.08 4.39
C ALA A 83 -7.91 0.30 5.57
N VAL A 84 -7.38 0.76 6.71
CA VAL A 84 -8.15 1.02 7.93
C VAL A 84 -9.18 2.12 7.69
N ILE A 85 -8.75 3.30 7.20
CA ILE A 85 -9.63 4.47 7.01
C ILE A 85 -10.75 4.15 6.01
N ASN A 86 -10.42 3.53 4.88
CA ASN A 86 -11.44 3.25 3.87
C ASN A 86 -12.34 2.10 4.31
N ALA A 87 -11.84 1.10 5.03
CA ALA A 87 -12.66 0.02 5.55
C ALA A 87 -13.69 0.51 6.59
N THR A 88 -13.27 1.35 7.55
CA THR A 88 -14.19 1.89 8.56
C THR A 88 -15.23 2.82 7.92
N GLY A 89 -14.82 3.68 7.00
CA GLY A 89 -15.73 4.56 6.26
C GLY A 89 -16.75 3.82 5.37
N THR A 90 -16.49 2.56 5.02
CA THR A 90 -17.35 1.77 4.12
C THR A 90 -18.64 1.27 4.77
N LEU A 91 -18.63 1.06 6.09
CA LEU A 91 -19.81 0.61 6.84
C LEU A 91 -20.29 1.70 7.79
N ALA A 92 -19.53 1.98 8.85
CA ALA A 92 -19.87 2.97 9.86
C ALA A 92 -19.99 4.39 9.26
N GLY A 93 -19.08 4.76 8.37
CA GLY A 93 -19.13 6.07 7.70
C GLY A 93 -20.37 6.23 6.81
N GLU A 94 -20.69 5.23 5.99
CA GLU A 94 -21.88 5.27 5.13
C GLU A 94 -23.20 5.19 5.92
N GLU A 95 -23.20 4.55 7.09
CA GLU A 95 -24.33 4.56 8.01
C GLU A 95 -24.52 5.97 8.60
N ALA A 96 -23.45 6.61 9.09
CA ALA A 96 -23.50 7.97 9.61
C ALA A 96 -23.94 9.01 8.56
N ASP A 97 -23.54 8.81 7.30
CA ASP A 97 -23.95 9.65 6.16
C ASP A 97 -25.37 9.33 5.63
N GLY A 98 -26.05 8.31 6.19
CA GLY A 98 -27.37 7.84 5.74
C GLY A 98 -27.39 7.14 4.36
N ARG A 99 -26.22 6.90 3.76
CA ARG A 99 -26.09 6.25 2.45
C ARG A 99 -26.34 4.76 2.51
N LEU A 100 -25.93 4.11 3.62
CA LEU A 100 -26.15 2.68 3.81
C LEU A 100 -27.64 2.35 3.86
N GLU A 101 -28.45 3.21 4.48
CA GLU A 101 -29.91 3.06 4.55
C GLU A 101 -30.55 3.00 3.15
N MET A 102 -30.11 3.88 2.23
CA MET A 102 -30.59 3.89 0.85
C MET A 102 -30.27 2.59 0.11
N LEU A 103 -29.11 1.98 0.39
CA LEU A 103 -28.71 0.71 -0.23
C LEU A 103 -29.49 -0.49 0.33
N VAL A 104 -29.82 -0.48 1.63
CA VAL A 104 -30.52 -1.58 2.30
C VAL A 104 -32.01 -1.64 1.94
N VAL A 105 -32.60 -0.53 1.46
CA VAL A 105 -33.98 -0.50 0.94
C VAL A 105 -34.12 -1.25 -0.39
N LEU A 106 -33.02 -1.42 -1.13
CA LEU A 106 -33.03 -2.21 -2.36
C LEU A 106 -33.33 -3.69 -2.04
N PRO A 107 -34.03 -4.43 -2.92
CA PRO A 107 -34.34 -5.85 -2.72
C PRO A 107 -33.10 -6.74 -2.97
N ILE A 108 -32.02 -6.45 -2.25
CA ILE A 108 -30.75 -7.18 -2.29
C ILE A 108 -30.44 -7.71 -0.88
N PRO A 109 -29.91 -8.94 -0.77
CA PRO A 109 -29.59 -9.50 0.53
C PRO A 109 -28.41 -8.76 1.16
N ARG A 110 -28.46 -8.52 2.48
CA ARG A 110 -27.45 -7.73 3.22
C ARG A 110 -26.02 -8.28 3.09
N TRP A 111 -25.87 -9.61 3.12
CA TRP A 111 -24.56 -10.25 2.95
C TRP A 111 -23.91 -9.86 1.62
N GLN A 112 -24.70 -9.71 0.55
CA GLN A 112 -24.21 -9.34 -0.77
C GLN A 112 -23.65 -7.91 -0.79
N ILE A 113 -24.24 -6.98 -0.02
CA ILE A 113 -23.75 -5.61 0.13
C ILE A 113 -22.36 -5.64 0.77
N VAL A 114 -22.22 -6.34 1.89
CA VAL A 114 -20.93 -6.47 2.62
C VAL A 114 -19.88 -7.16 1.75
N THR A 115 -20.22 -8.25 1.06
CA THR A 115 -19.29 -8.93 0.16
C THR A 115 -18.80 -8.03 -0.97
N VAL A 116 -19.70 -7.27 -1.60
CA VAL A 116 -19.32 -6.37 -2.70
C VAL A 116 -18.42 -5.25 -2.20
N LYS A 117 -18.71 -4.67 -1.04
CA LYS A 117 -17.89 -3.64 -0.39
C LYS A 117 -16.49 -4.17 -0.01
N ALA A 118 -16.42 -5.37 0.57
CA ALA A 118 -15.17 -6.05 0.88
C ALA A 118 -14.34 -6.31 -0.39
N LEU A 119 -14.96 -6.81 -1.47
CA LEU A 119 -14.29 -7.01 -2.76
C LEU A 119 -13.82 -5.69 -3.37
N ALA A 120 -14.62 -4.63 -3.30
CA ALA A 120 -14.24 -3.31 -3.79
C ALA A 120 -13.02 -2.77 -3.03
N LEU A 121 -12.97 -2.93 -1.70
CA LEU A 121 -11.82 -2.56 -0.88
C LEU A 121 -10.57 -3.38 -1.26
N ALA A 122 -10.72 -4.70 -1.42
CA ALA A 122 -9.64 -5.60 -1.81
C ALA A 122 -9.04 -5.22 -3.17
N ILE A 123 -9.90 -4.99 -4.18
CA ILE A 123 -9.48 -4.54 -5.51
C ILE A 123 -8.81 -3.15 -5.43
N SER A 124 -9.36 -2.23 -4.64
CA SER A 124 -8.79 -0.88 -4.49
C SER A 124 -7.37 -0.93 -3.91
N LEU A 125 -7.15 -1.74 -2.87
CA LEU A 125 -5.83 -1.98 -2.28
C LEU A 125 -4.85 -2.58 -3.29
N LEU A 126 -5.28 -3.60 -4.02
CA LEU A 126 -4.46 -4.25 -5.03
C LEU A 126 -4.06 -3.26 -6.14
N LEU A 127 -5.00 -2.44 -6.61
CA LEU A 127 -4.72 -1.42 -7.63
C LEU A 127 -3.72 -0.38 -7.14
N ILE A 128 -3.83 0.09 -5.89
CA ILE A 128 -2.87 1.03 -5.30
C ILE A 128 -1.48 0.41 -5.25
N LEU A 129 -1.34 -0.82 -4.75
CA LEU A 129 -0.04 -1.51 -4.69
C LEU A 129 0.54 -1.78 -6.08
N LEU A 130 -0.30 -2.12 -7.07
CA LEU A 130 0.13 -2.26 -8.46
C LEU A 130 0.64 -0.94 -9.03
N ILE A 131 -0.09 0.17 -8.84
CA ILE A 131 0.33 1.49 -9.30
C ILE A 131 1.70 1.85 -8.71
N VAL A 132 1.86 1.71 -7.40
CA VAL A 132 3.13 2.01 -6.72
C VAL A 132 4.24 1.07 -7.16
N GLY A 133 3.93 -0.22 -7.32
CA GLY A 133 4.87 -1.23 -7.79
C GLY A 133 5.39 -0.96 -9.20
N PHE A 134 4.50 -0.64 -10.15
CA PHE A 134 4.88 -0.30 -11.51
C PHE A 134 5.68 1.00 -11.58
N VAL A 135 5.33 2.01 -10.78
CA VAL A 135 6.15 3.22 -10.69
C VAL A 135 7.52 2.92 -10.10
N SER A 136 7.60 2.11 -9.04
CA SER A 136 8.89 1.71 -8.45
C SER A 136 9.77 0.97 -9.45
N MET A 137 9.19 0.06 -10.22
CA MET A 137 9.85 -0.66 -11.30
C MET A 137 10.37 0.30 -12.38
N GLY A 138 9.55 1.27 -12.80
CA GLY A 138 9.96 2.27 -13.78
C GLY A 138 11.07 3.20 -13.29
N VAL A 139 11.05 3.60 -12.02
CA VAL A 139 12.11 4.42 -11.42
C VAL A 139 13.40 3.62 -11.30
N PHE A 140 13.34 2.35 -10.90
CA PHE A 140 14.51 1.47 -10.85
C PHE A 140 15.17 1.35 -12.23
N TRP A 141 14.42 1.08 -13.29
CA TRP A 141 14.96 1.01 -14.65
C TRP A 141 15.65 2.30 -15.11
N ALA A 142 15.24 3.46 -14.60
CA ALA A 142 15.89 4.73 -14.94
C ALA A 142 17.29 4.88 -14.31
N ILE A 143 17.57 4.17 -13.21
CA ILE A 143 18.82 4.30 -12.45
C ILE A 143 19.65 3.01 -12.41
N GLU A 144 19.14 1.90 -12.94
CA GLU A 144 19.79 0.59 -12.91
C GLU A 144 21.22 0.62 -13.46
N SER A 145 21.50 1.44 -14.48
CA SER A 145 22.84 1.59 -15.07
C SER A 145 23.86 2.30 -14.17
N GLN A 146 23.39 2.93 -13.09
CA GLN A 146 24.20 3.73 -12.17
C GLN A 146 24.54 2.99 -10.87
N ILE A 147 23.92 1.82 -10.63
CA ILE A 147 23.99 1.12 -9.34
C ILE A 147 24.44 -0.33 -9.55
N THR A 148 25.27 -0.84 -8.63
CA THR A 148 25.54 -2.28 -8.55
C THR A 148 24.46 -2.96 -7.70
N THR A 149 23.66 -3.84 -8.31
CA THR A 149 22.55 -4.53 -7.61
C THR A 149 22.49 -5.99 -8.03
N VAL A 150 22.00 -6.84 -7.13
CA VAL A 150 21.70 -8.26 -7.42
C VAL A 150 20.22 -8.45 -7.76
N ILE A 151 19.36 -7.53 -7.28
CA ILE A 151 17.91 -7.60 -7.46
C ILE A 151 17.45 -7.01 -8.79
N SER A 152 16.39 -7.60 -9.34
CA SER A 152 15.74 -7.13 -10.56
C SER A 152 14.56 -6.20 -10.25
N ALA A 153 14.12 -5.45 -11.26
CA ALA A 153 12.94 -4.60 -11.17
C ALA A 153 11.66 -5.40 -10.78
N TRP A 154 11.61 -6.68 -11.17
CA TRP A 154 10.52 -7.59 -10.83
C TRP A 154 10.50 -7.95 -9.34
N ASP A 155 11.66 -8.03 -8.70
CA ASP A 155 11.75 -8.34 -7.28
C ASP A 155 11.17 -7.20 -6.43
N ILE A 156 11.39 -5.95 -6.85
CA ILE A 156 10.81 -4.76 -6.20
C ILE A 156 9.28 -4.78 -6.32
N LEU A 157 8.76 -5.05 -7.52
CA LEU A 157 7.31 -5.18 -7.74
C LEU A 157 6.72 -6.32 -6.91
N ALA A 158 7.36 -7.49 -6.92
CA ALA A 158 6.91 -8.66 -6.18
C ALA A 158 6.93 -8.42 -4.67
N ALA A 159 7.97 -7.76 -4.14
CA ALA A 159 8.07 -7.41 -2.72
C ALA A 159 6.95 -6.46 -2.28
N LEU A 160 6.62 -5.45 -3.10
CA LEU A 160 5.50 -4.55 -2.82
C LEU A 160 4.15 -5.26 -2.90
N LEU A 161 3.97 -6.18 -3.85
CA LEU A 161 2.76 -7.00 -3.94
C LEU A 161 2.66 -8.02 -2.81
N ALA A 162 3.78 -8.48 -2.25
CA ALA A 162 3.80 -9.37 -1.08
C ALA A 162 3.21 -8.71 0.18
N ALA A 163 3.08 -7.37 0.21
CA ALA A 163 2.38 -6.65 1.26
C ALA A 163 0.85 -6.67 1.13
N TYR A 164 0.31 -7.15 0.00
CA TYR A 164 -1.14 -7.21 -0.23
C TYR A 164 -1.89 -8.03 0.84
N PRO A 165 -1.46 -9.25 1.23
CA PRO A 165 -2.16 -10.01 2.26
C PRO A 165 -2.19 -9.28 3.61
N LEU A 166 -1.11 -8.59 3.99
CA LEU A 166 -1.03 -7.84 5.25
C LEU A 166 -2.01 -6.66 5.24
N THR A 167 -1.97 -5.83 4.20
CA THR A 167 -2.84 -4.65 4.08
C THR A 167 -4.31 -5.07 3.94
N LEU A 168 -4.58 -6.16 3.22
CA LEU A 168 -5.91 -6.74 3.12
C LEU A 168 -6.42 -7.24 4.47
N ALA A 169 -5.58 -7.95 5.25
CA ALA A 169 -5.96 -8.41 6.58
C ALA A 169 -6.34 -7.23 7.50
N MET A 170 -5.55 -6.15 7.49
CA MET A 170 -5.85 -4.93 8.25
C MET A 170 -7.17 -4.28 7.79
N GLY A 171 -7.40 -4.18 6.48
CA GLY A 171 -8.65 -3.65 5.93
C GLY A 171 -9.87 -4.50 6.28
N MET A 172 -9.77 -5.82 6.20
CA MET A 172 -10.87 -6.73 6.52
C MET A 172 -11.19 -6.75 8.02
N LEU A 173 -10.17 -6.71 8.88
CA LEU A 173 -10.35 -6.56 10.33
C LEU A 173 -11.04 -5.24 10.65
N SER A 174 -10.62 -4.15 10.01
CA SER A 174 -11.23 -2.83 10.20
C SER A 174 -12.69 -2.79 9.74
N LEU A 175 -13.01 -3.42 8.61
CA LEU A 175 -14.38 -3.53 8.10
C LEU A 175 -15.26 -4.35 9.05
N PHE A 176 -14.72 -5.43 9.61
CA PHE A 176 -15.40 -6.24 10.62
C PHE A 176 -15.68 -5.43 11.88
N LEU A 177 -14.67 -4.74 12.43
CA LEU A 177 -14.83 -3.93 13.64
C LEU A 177 -15.82 -2.77 13.45
N ALA A 178 -15.83 -2.16 12.26
CA ALA A 178 -16.78 -1.10 11.91
C ALA A 178 -18.25 -1.55 11.90
N SER A 179 -18.52 -2.85 11.88
CA SER A 179 -19.88 -3.37 12.03
C SER A 179 -20.38 -3.46 13.48
N PHE A 180 -19.47 -3.38 14.47
CA PHE A 180 -19.79 -3.46 15.90
C PHE A 180 -19.54 -2.15 16.65
N CYS A 181 -18.58 -1.35 16.17
CA CYS A 181 -18.16 -0.10 16.78
C CYS A 181 -18.44 1.05 15.80
N PRO A 182 -19.58 1.75 15.92
CA PRO A 182 -19.88 2.94 15.11
C PRO A 182 -18.95 4.11 15.43
#